data_AF-A0A7U6QNQ5-F1
#
_entry.id   AF-A0A7U6QNQ5-F1
#
_cell.length_a   1.000
_cell.length_b   1.000
_cell.length_c   1.000
_cell.angle_alpha   90.00
_cell.angle_beta   90.00
_cell.angle_gamma   90.00
#
_symmetry.space_group_name_H-M   'P 1'
#
loop_
_entity.id
_entity.type
_entity.pdbx_description
1 polymer ?
#
loop_
_entity_poly.entity_id
_entity_poly.type
_entity_poly.pdbx_seq_one_letter_code
_entity_poly.pdbx_strand_id
1 'polypeptide(L)'
;MVARQVSADDFRDFDLILAMDSQNLADLQAIKDDMAESEEDLAKLALFSEEDPTYCGSDVPDPYKGDNDDFEEVIERIESSAQAWIESWKAC
;
A
#
# COMPACT_ATOMS: atom_id res chain seq x y z
N MET A 1 -0.95 20.15 2.20
CA MET A 1 -0.24 18.87 2.01
C MET A 1 0.58 18.98 0.74
N VAL A 2 1.74 18.35 0.69
CA VAL A 2 2.63 18.35 -0.50
C VAL A 2 2.98 16.89 -0.77
N ALA A 3 2.92 16.48 -2.03
CA ALA A 3 3.36 15.15 -2.42
C ALA A 3 4.87 14.99 -2.16
N ARG A 4 5.27 13.81 -1.70
CA ARG A 4 6.65 13.42 -1.43
C ARG A 4 6.96 12.14 -2.19
N GLN A 5 8.16 12.04 -2.74
CA GLN A 5 8.66 10.80 -3.33
C GLN A 5 9.16 9.84 -2.24
N VAL A 6 8.93 8.54 -2.44
CA VAL A 6 9.52 7.48 -1.61
C VAL A 6 11.04 7.50 -1.74
N SER A 7 11.72 7.22 -0.64
CA SER A 7 13.17 7.19 -0.49
C SER A 7 13.61 5.89 0.16
N ALA A 8 14.89 5.54 0.04
CA ALA A 8 15.45 4.34 0.67
C ALA A 8 15.30 4.34 2.20
N ASP A 9 15.31 5.51 2.83
CA ASP A 9 15.16 5.64 4.29
C ASP A 9 13.76 5.23 4.75
N ASP A 10 12.72 5.36 3.90
CA ASP A 10 11.37 4.93 4.25
C ASP A 10 11.30 3.41 4.51
N PHE A 11 12.09 2.61 3.78
CA PHE A 11 12.13 1.17 4.00
C PHE A 11 12.79 0.79 5.34
N ARG A 12 13.57 1.69 5.96
CA ARG A 12 14.18 1.48 7.28
C ARG A 12 13.34 2.07 8.41
N ASP A 13 12.64 3.16 8.12
CA ASP A 13 11.91 3.94 9.12
C ASP A 13 10.51 3.38 9.41
N PHE A 14 9.95 2.57 8.51
CA PHE A 14 8.61 2.00 8.63
C PHE A 14 8.64 0.47 8.70
N ASP A 15 7.75 -0.12 9.50
CA ASP A 15 7.58 -1.57 9.56
C ASP A 15 6.80 -2.12 8.34
N LEU A 16 5.93 -1.28 7.74
CA LEU A 16 5.01 -1.65 6.69
C LEU A 16 4.81 -0.48 5.71
N ILE A 17 4.95 -0.76 4.42
CA ILE A 17 4.61 0.15 3.33
C ILE A 17 3.52 -0.50 2.47
N LEU A 18 2.42 0.21 2.28
CA LEU A 18 1.25 -0.27 1.56
C LEU A 18 1.14 0.39 0.18
N ALA A 19 1.15 -0.43 -0.87
CA ALA A 19 0.97 -0.01 -2.25
C ALA A 19 -0.51 0.05 -2.63
N MET A 20 -0.92 1.11 -3.32
CA MET A 20 -2.31 1.24 -3.78
C MET A 20 -2.63 0.27 -4.90
N ASP A 21 -1.68 0.00 -5.79
CA ASP A 21 -1.83 -0.92 -6.91
C ASP A 21 -0.59 -1.80 -7.10
N SER A 22 -0.73 -2.80 -7.98
CA SER A 22 0.31 -3.76 -8.32
C SER A 22 1.53 -3.12 -8.98
N GLN A 23 1.38 -1.99 -9.68
CA GLN A 23 2.51 -1.29 -10.30
C GLN A 23 3.35 -0.58 -9.23
N ASN A 24 2.70 0.11 -8.30
CA ASN A 24 3.35 0.74 -7.14
C ASN A 24 4.07 -0.32 -6.31
N LEU A 25 3.46 -1.50 -6.11
CA LEU A 25 4.10 -2.60 -5.39
C LEU A 25 5.36 -3.08 -6.11
N ALA A 26 5.28 -3.28 -7.43
CA ALA A 26 6.43 -3.69 -8.24
C ALA A 26 7.55 -2.65 -8.23
N ASP A 27 7.22 -1.36 -8.30
CA ASP A 27 8.19 -0.27 -8.25
C ASP A 27 8.87 -0.18 -6.88
N LEU A 28 8.11 -0.34 -5.80
CA LEU A 28 8.64 -0.40 -4.43
C LEU A 28 9.55 -1.62 -4.22
N GLN A 29 9.16 -2.79 -4.77
CA GLN A 29 9.98 -4.00 -4.70
C GLN A 29 11.30 -3.81 -5.45
N ALA A 30 11.28 -3.21 -6.64
CA ALA A 30 12.50 -2.93 -7.39
C ALA A 30 13.45 -2.00 -6.61
N ILE A 31 12.93 -0.97 -5.94
CA ILE A 31 13.73 -0.10 -5.07
C ILE A 31 14.31 -0.90 -3.89
N LYS A 32 13.50 -1.76 -3.26
CA LYS A 32 13.91 -2.61 -2.13
C LYS A 32 15.00 -3.61 -2.54
N ASP A 33 14.85 -4.27 -3.67
CA ASP A 33 15.80 -5.27 -4.20
C ASP A 33 17.17 -4.67 -4.53
N ASP A 34 17.22 -3.38 -4.89
CA ASP A 34 18.45 -2.64 -5.12
C ASP A 34 19.18 -2.25 -3.82
N MET A 35 18.54 -2.43 -2.65
CA MET A 35 19.16 -2.17 -1.35
C MET A 35 20.04 -3.34 -0.92
N ALA A 36 21.26 -3.06 -0.46
CA ALA A 36 22.21 -4.08 0.00
C ALA A 36 21.98 -4.51 1.47
N GLU A 37 20.72 -4.60 1.90
CA GLU A 37 20.28 -4.90 3.26
C GLU A 37 19.47 -6.20 3.31
N SER A 38 19.31 -6.79 4.50
CA SER A 38 18.48 -7.98 4.66
C SER A 38 17.01 -7.61 4.51
N GLU A 39 16.24 -8.47 3.84
CA GLU A 39 14.77 -8.34 3.74
C GLU A 39 14.08 -8.21 5.11
N GLU A 40 14.65 -8.83 6.15
CA GLU A 40 14.14 -8.82 7.53
C GLU A 40 14.35 -7.48 8.25
N ASP A 41 15.32 -6.67 7.79
CA ASP A 41 15.64 -5.36 8.37
C ASP A 41 14.86 -4.21 7.69
N LEU A 42 14.11 -4.53 6.64
CA LEU A 42 13.38 -3.56 5.83
C LEU A 42 11.87 -3.77 5.94
N ALA A 43 11.12 -2.69 5.69
CA ALA A 43 9.66 -2.67 5.71
C ALA A 43 9.06 -3.86 4.93
N LYS A 44 7.99 -4.45 5.50
CA LYS A 44 7.12 -5.34 4.73
C LYS A 44 6.44 -4.51 3.64
N LEU A 45 6.40 -5.03 2.42
CA LEU A 45 5.59 -4.48 1.33
C LEU A 45 4.34 -5.33 1.17
N ALA A 46 3.20 -4.68 0.97
CA ALA A 46 1.92 -5.34 0.72
C ALA A 46 1.02 -4.44 -0.13
N LEU A 47 0.03 -5.05 -0.79
CA LEU A 47 -1.09 -4.27 -1.34
C LEU A 47 -1.92 -3.71 -0.19
N PHE A 48 -2.49 -2.52 -0.40
CA PHE A 48 -3.34 -1.87 0.59
C PHE A 48 -4.54 -2.74 0.98
N SER A 49 -5.05 -3.52 0.03
CA SER A 49 -6.20 -4.42 0.19
C SER A 49 -5.81 -5.86 0.58
N GLU A 50 -4.55 -6.15 0.92
CA GLU A 50 -4.09 -7.52 1.20
C GLU A 50 -4.92 -8.22 2.29
N GLU A 51 -5.20 -7.52 3.39
CA GLU A 51 -5.98 -8.04 4.52
C GLU A 51 -7.51 -7.95 4.30
N ASP A 52 -7.97 -7.25 3.26
CA ASP A 52 -9.38 -6.97 3.03
C ASP A 52 -10.12 -8.22 2.52
N PRO A 53 -11.13 -8.76 3.22
CA PRO A 53 -11.84 -9.96 2.77
C PRO A 53 -12.70 -9.71 1.51
N THR A 54 -13.12 -8.46 1.27
CA THR A 54 -13.95 -8.07 0.13
C THR A 54 -13.09 -7.79 -1.10
N TYR A 55 -11.94 -7.15 -0.90
CA TYR A 55 -11.06 -6.66 -1.97
C TYR A 55 -9.68 -7.31 -1.99
N CYS A 56 -9.53 -8.46 -1.33
CA CYS A 56 -8.26 -9.14 -1.10
C CYS A 56 -7.32 -9.11 -2.30
N GLY A 57 -6.19 -8.41 -2.15
CA GLY A 57 -5.13 -8.34 -3.16
C GLY A 57 -5.52 -7.64 -4.46
N SER A 58 -6.58 -6.82 -4.44
CA SER A 58 -7.02 -6.03 -5.60
C SER A 58 -6.46 -4.62 -5.58
N ASP A 59 -6.11 -4.08 -6.75
CA ASP A 59 -5.62 -2.71 -6.91
C ASP A 59 -6.68 -1.66 -6.53
N VAL A 60 -6.34 -0.66 -5.73
CA VAL A 60 -7.14 0.55 -5.59
C VAL A 60 -7.06 1.33 -6.91
N PRO A 61 -8.18 1.60 -7.60
CA PRO A 61 -8.15 2.25 -8.91
C PRO A 61 -7.63 3.69 -8.82
N ASP A 62 -7.04 4.17 -9.91
CA ASP A 62 -6.55 5.54 -10.05
C ASP A 62 -7.71 6.49 -10.42
N PRO A 63 -8.14 7.40 -9.51
CA PRO A 63 -9.32 8.24 -9.75
C PRO A 63 -9.03 9.42 -10.68
N TYR A 64 -7.76 9.68 -11.05
CA TYR A 64 -7.40 10.85 -11.84
C TYR A 64 -7.74 10.73 -13.33
N LYS A 65 -8.29 9.59 -13.77
CA LYS A 65 -8.58 9.31 -15.18
C LYS A 65 -10.05 9.46 -15.56
N GLY A 66 -10.97 9.62 -14.61
CA GLY A 66 -12.38 9.77 -14.92
C GLY A 66 -13.04 10.94 -14.18
N ASP A 67 -14.24 10.74 -13.67
CA ASP A 67 -15.07 11.79 -13.09
C ASP A 67 -15.09 11.77 -11.55
N ASN A 68 -15.92 12.60 -10.93
CA ASN A 68 -15.97 12.68 -9.47
C ASN A 68 -16.49 11.40 -8.82
N ASP A 69 -17.24 10.56 -9.55
CA ASP A 69 -17.84 9.35 -8.99
C ASP A 69 -16.77 8.25 -8.80
N ASP A 70 -15.69 8.30 -9.59
CA ASP A 70 -14.53 7.40 -9.44
C ASP A 70 -13.79 7.59 -8.10
N PHE A 71 -13.89 8.78 -7.50
CA PHE A 71 -13.34 9.02 -6.16
C PHE A 71 -14.15 8.32 -5.07
N GLU A 72 -15.45 8.11 -5.26
CA GLU A 72 -16.30 7.45 -4.28
C GLU A 72 -15.96 5.96 -4.17
N GLU A 73 -15.77 5.29 -5.32
CA GLU A 73 -15.29 3.89 -5.35
C GLU A 73 -13.93 3.73 -4.66
N VAL A 74 -13.00 4.66 -4.91
CA VAL A 74 -11.67 4.66 -4.28
C VAL A 74 -11.77 4.83 -2.77
N ILE A 75 -12.63 5.75 -2.29
CA ILE A 75 -12.83 5.97 -0.86
C ILE A 75 -13.41 4.72 -0.20
N GLU A 76 -14.45 4.12 -0.77
CA GLU A 76 -15.07 2.91 -0.21
C GLU A 76 -14.06 1.77 -0.06
N ARG A 77 -13.23 1.55 -1.09
CA ARG A 77 -12.18 0.53 -1.06
C ARG A 77 -11.10 0.87 -0.03
N ILE A 78 -10.66 2.14 0.06
CA ILE A 78 -9.67 2.58 1.05
C ILE A 78 -10.21 2.38 2.48
N GLU A 79 -11.46 2.74 2.75
CA GLU A 79 -12.05 2.61 4.09
C GLU A 79 -12.18 1.13 4.51
N SER A 80 -12.67 0.27 3.61
CA SER A 80 -12.77 -1.18 3.85
C SER A 80 -11.40 -1.79 4.15
N SER A 81 -10.40 -1.49 3.32
CA SER A 81 -9.08 -2.10 3.44
C SER A 81 -8.30 -1.57 4.65
N ALA A 82 -8.43 -0.28 4.99
CA ALA A 82 -7.86 0.28 6.21
C ALA A 82 -8.43 -0.39 7.47
N GLN A 83 -9.75 -0.63 7.49
CA GLN A 83 -10.41 -1.30 8.61
C GLN A 83 -9.90 -2.74 8.77
N ALA A 84 -9.69 -3.46 7.66
CA ALA A 84 -9.17 -4.83 7.68
C ALA A 84 -7.75 -4.90 8.27
N TRP A 85 -6.85 -3.98 7.92
CA TRP A 85 -5.52 -3.87 8.56
C TRP A 85 -5.60 -3.63 10.06
N ILE A 86 -6.49 -2.74 10.50
CA ILE A 86 -6.68 -2.47 11.92
C ILE A 86 -7.18 -3.72 12.66
N GLU A 87 -8.05 -4.51 12.04
CA GLU A 87 -8.57 -5.75 12.62
C GLU A 87 -7.52 -6.86 12.66
N SER A 88 -6.70 -7.01 11.62
CA SER A 88 -5.63 -8.01 11.59
C SER A 88 -4.62 -7.80 12.72
N TRP A 89 -4.28 -6.55 13.05
CA TRP A 89 -3.38 -6.23 14.17
C TRP A 89 -4.00 -6.44 15.55
N LYS A 90 -5.33 -6.35 15.69
CA LYS A 90 -6.02 -6.63 16.96
C LYS A 90 -6.19 -8.11 17.24
N ALA A 91 -6.08 -8.96 16.21
CA ALA A 91 -6.19 -10.41 16.33
C ALA A 91 -4.88 -11.08 16.82
N CYS A 92 -3.78 -10.33 16.84
CA CYS A 92 -2.50 -10.71 17.46
C CYS A 92 -2.48 -10.39 18.96
#